data_AF-A0A318HBD0-F1
#
_entry.id   AF-A0A318HBD0-F1
#
_cell.length_a   1.000
_cell.length_b   1.000
_cell.length_c   1.000
_cell.angle_alpha   90.00
_cell.angle_beta   90.00
_cell.angle_gamma   90.00
#
_symmetry.space_group_name_H-M   'P 1'
#
loop_
_entity.id
_entity.type
_entity.pdbx_description
1 polymer ?
#
loop_
_entity_poly.entity_id
_entity_poly.type
_entity_poly.pdbx_seq_one_letter_code
_entity_poly.pdbx_strand_id
1 'polypeptide(L)'
;MGTGLELYVYYRVPADQASAAGLEVDAAQQALKRRWPGLHARRLQRVPIGPAGPATDERAPLTWMEIYSHPDGLDPLRLAALIEATAALPSARLGDRHLEGFGR
;
A
#
# COMPACT_ATOMS: atom_id res chain seq x y z
N MET A 1 17.81 20.92 0.59
CA MET A 1 17.92 19.48 0.24
C MET A 1 16.67 18.82 0.80
N GLY A 2 15.72 18.47 -0.08
CA GLY A 2 14.43 17.96 0.36
C GLY A 2 14.59 16.53 0.88
N THR A 3 14.36 16.33 2.17
CA THR A 3 14.23 15.02 2.82
C THR A 3 12.95 14.35 2.31
N GLY A 4 13.01 13.77 1.12
CA GLY A 4 11.85 13.12 0.53
C GLY A 4 11.64 11.74 1.14
N LEU A 5 10.51 11.57 1.84
CA LEU A 5 10.11 10.30 2.42
C LEU A 5 9.33 9.45 1.42
N GLU A 6 9.56 8.14 1.44
CA GLU A 6 8.73 7.12 0.80
C GLU A 6 7.96 6.35 1.89
N LEU A 7 6.66 6.14 1.69
CA LEU A 7 5.80 5.45 2.63
C LEU A 7 5.51 4.03 2.13
N TYR A 8 5.69 3.06 3.03
CA TYR A 8 5.37 1.66 2.85
C TYR A 8 4.23 1.30 3.81
N VAL A 9 3.23 0.59 3.31
CA VAL A 9 2.04 0.23 4.09
C VAL A 9 1.73 -1.26 3.95
N TYR A 10 1.72 -1.98 5.06
CA TYR A 10 1.48 -3.42 5.08
C TYR A 10 0.17 -3.75 5.76
N TYR A 11 -0.56 -4.71 5.21
CA TYR A 11 -1.75 -5.29 5.83
C TYR A 11 -2.07 -6.63 5.19
N ARG A 12 -3.07 -7.32 5.74
CA ARG A 12 -3.57 -8.59 5.21
C ARG A 12 -4.96 -8.42 4.64
N VAL A 13 -5.31 -9.24 3.65
CA VAL A 13 -6.62 -9.27 3.01
C VAL A 13 -7.08 -10.73 2.90
N PRO A 14 -8.36 -11.05 3.17
CA PRO A 14 -8.91 -12.38 2.92
C PRO A 14 -8.76 -12.76 1.44
N ALA A 15 -8.35 -14.00 1.16
CA ALA A 15 -8.09 -14.43 -0.22
C ALA A 15 -9.36 -14.35 -1.10
N ASP A 16 -10.53 -14.66 -0.53
CA ASP A 16 -11.83 -14.60 -1.19
C ASP A 16 -12.30 -13.16 -1.51
N GLN A 17 -11.76 -12.15 -0.83
CA GLN A 17 -12.07 -10.74 -1.05
C GLN A 17 -10.95 -9.97 -1.77
N ALA A 18 -9.85 -10.64 -2.11
CA ALA A 18 -8.66 -10.03 -2.70
C ALA A 18 -8.97 -9.25 -3.99
N SER A 19 -9.86 -9.75 -4.84
CA SER A 19 -10.22 -9.05 -6.08
C SER A 19 -10.94 -7.72 -5.80
N ALA A 20 -11.99 -7.74 -4.97
CA ALA A 20 -12.76 -6.56 -4.63
C ALA A 20 -11.93 -5.52 -3.85
N ALA A 21 -11.18 -5.97 -2.85
CA ALA A 21 -10.24 -5.12 -2.12
C ALA A 21 -9.18 -4.48 -3.03
N GLY A 22 -8.78 -5.19 -4.10
CA GLY A 22 -7.81 -4.70 -5.06
C GLY A 22 -8.36 -3.51 -5.84
N LEU A 23 -9.61 -3.61 -6.29
CA LEU A 23 -10.30 -2.53 -6.99
C LEU A 23 -10.47 -1.29 -6.10
N GLU A 24 -10.79 -1.45 -4.82
CA GLU A 24 -10.89 -0.34 -3.87
C GLU A 24 -9.56 0.42 -3.75
N VAL A 25 -8.47 -0.32 -3.54
CA VAL A 25 -7.13 0.25 -3.41
C VAL A 25 -6.68 0.91 -4.73
N ASP A 26 -6.94 0.28 -5.86
CA ASP A 26 -6.57 0.84 -7.18
C ASP A 26 -7.34 2.13 -7.47
N ALA A 27 -8.64 2.18 -7.15
CA ALA A 27 -9.45 3.39 -7.29
C ALA A 27 -8.93 4.54 -6.41
N ALA A 28 -8.59 4.24 -5.16
CA ALA A 28 -8.01 5.22 -4.25
C ALA A 28 -6.64 5.72 -4.72
N GLN A 29 -5.75 4.82 -5.15
CA GLN A 29 -4.44 5.19 -5.69
C GLN A 29 -4.58 6.07 -6.95
N GLN A 30 -5.55 5.80 -7.82
CA GLN A 30 -5.82 6.66 -8.98
C GLN A 30 -6.39 8.03 -8.59
N ALA A 31 -7.22 8.11 -7.55
CA ALA A 31 -7.68 9.39 -7.02
C ALA A 31 -6.51 10.21 -6.45
N LEU A 32 -5.61 9.58 -5.71
CA LEU A 32 -4.42 10.23 -5.14
C LEU A 32 -3.46 10.71 -6.24
N LYS A 33 -3.23 9.91 -7.29
CA LYS A 33 -2.42 10.32 -8.45
C LYS A 33 -2.97 11.53 -9.19
N ARG A 34 -4.30 11.64 -9.28
CA ARG A 34 -4.97 12.83 -9.85
C ARG A 34 -4.85 14.05 -8.93
N ARG A 35 -4.92 13.83 -7.61
CA ARG A 35 -4.78 14.88 -6.59
C ARG A 35 -3.35 15.45 -6.55
N TRP A 36 -2.34 14.60 -6.70
CA TRP A 36 -0.93 14.94 -6.61
C TRP A 36 -0.17 14.45 -7.85
N PRO A 37 -0.09 15.27 -8.91
CA PRO A 37 0.66 14.94 -10.12
C PRO A 37 2.11 14.62 -9.79
N GLY A 38 2.61 13.47 -10.25
CA GLY A 38 3.94 12.96 -9.91
C GLY A 38 3.95 11.96 -8.76
N LEU A 39 2.82 11.76 -8.05
CA LEU A 39 2.72 10.69 -7.06
C LEU A 39 2.84 9.32 -7.74
N HIS A 40 3.78 8.53 -7.25
CA HIS A 40 3.91 7.12 -7.56
C HIS A 40 3.21 6.34 -6.45
N ALA A 41 2.24 5.50 -6.83
CA ALA A 41 1.58 4.56 -5.92
C ALA A 41 1.49 3.20 -6.61
N ARG A 42 1.89 2.15 -5.88
CA ARG A 42 1.84 0.75 -6.34
C ARG A 42 1.43 -0.16 -5.20
N ARG A 43 0.72 -1.24 -5.54
CA ARG A 43 0.43 -2.36 -4.64
C ARG A 43 1.25 -3.58 -5.07
N LEU A 44 1.88 -4.23 -4.11
CA LEU A 44 2.55 -5.52 -4.25
C LEU A 44 1.87 -6.54 -3.34
N GLN A 45 1.90 -7.81 -3.75
CA GLN A 45 1.53 -8.93 -2.89
C GLN A 45 2.81 -9.63 -2.45
N ARG A 46 2.97 -9.84 -1.15
CA ARG A 46 4.07 -10.66 -0.63
C ARG A 46 3.78 -12.12 -0.96
N VAL A 47 4.69 -12.74 -1.69
CA VAL A 47 4.69 -14.17 -1.96
C VAL A 47 5.62 -14.84 -0.94
N PRO A 48 5.15 -15.78 -0.11
CA PRO A 48 6.04 -16.54 0.76
C PRO A 48 7.01 -17.36 -0.09
N ILE A 49 8.31 -17.25 0.19
CA ILE A 49 9.34 -18.04 -0.49
C ILE A 49 9.93 -19.01 0.54
N GLY A 50 9.77 -20.30 0.29
CA GLY A 50 10.39 -21.38 1.07
C GLY A 50 11.61 -21.97 0.35
N PRO A 51 12.28 -22.97 0.96
CA PRO A 51 13.48 -23.59 0.39
C PRO A 51 13.25 -24.27 -0.97
N ALA A 52 12.01 -24.62 -1.32
CA ALA A 52 11.62 -25.21 -2.59
C ALA A 52 10.99 -24.21 -3.58
N GLY A 53 11.00 -22.91 -3.27
CA GLY A 53 10.38 -21.85 -4.09
C GLY A 53 9.11 -21.25 -3.45
N PRO A 54 8.25 -20.59 -4.26
CA PRO A 54 7.02 -19.98 -3.77
C PRO A 54 6.11 -21.00 -3.09
N ALA A 55 5.73 -20.73 -1.85
CA ALA A 55 4.75 -21.51 -1.10
C ALA A 55 3.47 -20.70 -1.00
N THR A 56 2.40 -21.16 -1.66
CA THR A 56 1.12 -20.45 -1.69
C THR A 56 0.00 -21.39 -1.25
N ASP A 57 -0.76 -20.96 -0.25
CA ASP A 57 -2.06 -21.53 0.10
C ASP A 57 -3.12 -20.55 -0.41
N GLU A 58 -3.93 -20.98 -1.38
CA GLU A 58 -4.96 -20.16 -2.03
C GLU A 58 -6.05 -19.68 -1.05
N ARG A 59 -6.18 -20.32 0.11
CA ARG A 59 -7.17 -19.96 1.13
C ARG A 59 -6.58 -19.07 2.22
N ALA A 60 -5.26 -18.98 2.32
CA ALA A 60 -4.60 -18.17 3.34
C ALA A 60 -4.75 -16.67 3.02
N PRO A 61 -4.89 -15.80 4.04
CA PRO A 61 -4.90 -14.37 3.83
C PRO A 61 -3.63 -13.88 3.11
N LEU A 62 -3.83 -13.00 2.13
CA LEU A 62 -2.76 -12.41 1.34
C LEU A 62 -2.16 -11.25 2.12
N THR A 63 -0.83 -11.12 2.14
CA THR A 63 -0.17 -9.93 2.66
C THR A 63 0.09 -8.97 1.51
N TRP A 64 -0.42 -7.75 1.61
CA TRP A 64 -0.18 -6.69 0.63
C TRP A 64 0.74 -5.63 1.20
N MET A 65 1.48 -5.00 0.30
CA MET A 65 2.32 -3.84 0.56
C MET A 65 1.96 -2.75 -0.45
N GLU A 66 1.55 -1.60 0.04
CA GLU A 66 1.42 -0.41 -0.77
C GLU A 66 2.66 0.47 -0.62
N ILE A 67 3.13 1.06 -1.70
CA ILE A 67 4.30 1.93 -1.71
C ILE A 67 3.89 3.25 -2.35
N TYR A 68 4.20 4.34 -1.65
CA TYR A 68 3.89 5.71 -2.05
C TYR A 68 5.15 6.57 -2.03
N SER A 69 5.48 7.16 -3.18
CA SER A 69 6.59 8.11 -3.32
C SER A 69 6.23 9.26 -4.24
N HIS A 70 6.99 10.34 -4.13
CA HIS A 70 6.89 11.51 -5.00
C HIS A 70 8.31 12.01 -5.32
N PRO A 71 8.60 12.50 -6.55
CA PRO A 71 9.91 13.05 -6.91
C PRO A 71 10.38 14.17 -5.96
N ASP A 72 9.47 15.05 -5.58
CA ASP A 72 9.74 16.13 -4.60
C ASP A 72 9.69 15.66 -3.14
N GLY A 73 9.50 14.36 -2.90
CA GLY A 73 9.28 13.79 -1.58
C GLY A 73 7.85 13.93 -1.06
N LEU A 74 7.50 13.06 -0.11
CA LEU A 74 6.32 13.23 0.72
C LEU A 74 6.67 14.15 1.90
N ASP A 75 6.35 15.44 1.77
CA ASP A 75 6.39 16.35 2.91
C ASP A 75 5.38 15.93 4.00
N PRO A 76 5.50 16.43 5.24
CA PRO A 76 4.63 16.01 6.35
C PRO A 76 3.13 16.21 6.09
N LEU A 77 2.74 17.24 5.34
CA LEU A 77 1.34 17.52 5.05
C LEU A 77 0.77 16.53 4.02
N ARG A 78 1.52 16.24 2.95
CA ARG A 78 1.13 15.21 1.97
C ARG A 78 1.09 13.83 2.61
N LEU A 79 2.08 13.52 3.46
CA LEU A 79 2.13 12.25 4.17
C LEU A 79 0.89 12.06 5.06
N ALA A 80 0.55 13.05 5.88
CA ALA A 80 -0.62 12.99 6.75
C ALA A 80 -1.93 12.83 5.94
N ALA A 81 -2.09 13.62 4.87
CA ALA A 81 -3.27 13.53 4.00
C ALA A 81 -3.37 12.17 3.30
N LEU A 82 -2.25 11.55 2.92
CA LEU A 82 -2.20 10.24 2.30
C LEU A 82 -2.58 9.14 3.29
N ILE A 83 -2.04 9.20 4.51
CA ILE A 83 -2.37 8.27 5.59
C ILE A 83 -3.87 8.36 5.89
N GLU A 84 -4.42 9.56 6.04
CA GLU A 84 -5.85 9.78 6.30
C GLU A 84 -6.71 9.23 5.15
N ALA A 85 -6.40 9.57 3.90
CA ALA A 85 -7.16 9.14 2.73
C ALA A 85 -7.15 7.62 2.51
N THR A 86 -6.16 6.91 3.06
CA THR A 86 -6.02 5.45 2.90
C THR A 86 -6.29 4.66 4.17
N ALA A 87 -6.55 5.31 5.31
CA ALA A 87 -6.67 4.67 6.63
C ALA A 87 -7.75 3.58 6.66
N ALA A 88 -8.85 3.79 5.95
CA ALA A 88 -9.98 2.86 5.90
C ALA A 88 -9.85 1.77 4.82
N LEU A 89 -8.75 1.73 4.07
CA LEU A 89 -8.59 0.84 2.90
C LEU A 89 -7.74 -0.41 3.17
N PRO A 90 -8.01 -1.50 2.42
CA PRO A 90 -9.33 -1.83 1.89
C PRO A 90 -10.31 -2.06 3.04
N SER A 91 -11.61 -1.96 2.75
CA SER A 91 -12.68 -2.21 3.72
C SER A 91 -12.58 -3.62 4.33
N ALA A 92 -12.20 -4.60 3.51
CA ALA A 92 -12.06 -6.01 3.86
C ALA A 92 -10.75 -6.39 4.59
N ARG A 93 -9.86 -5.43 4.90
CA ARG A 93 -8.55 -5.76 5.49
C ARG A 93 -8.66 -6.49 6.83
N LEU A 94 -7.67 -7.34 7.09
CA LEU A 94 -7.49 -8.02 8.38
C LEU A 94 -6.50 -7.26 9.24
N GLY A 95 -7.02 -6.60 10.27
CA GLY A 95 -6.23 -5.82 11.23
C GLY A 95 -5.82 -4.45 10.70
N ASP A 96 -4.90 -3.82 11.42
CA ASP A 96 -4.45 -2.46 11.12
C ASP A 96 -3.46 -2.40 9.96
N ARG A 97 -3.38 -1.22 9.35
CA ARG A 97 -2.34 -0.87 8.38
C ARG A 97 -1.07 -0.54 9.14
N HIS A 98 -0.01 -1.30 8.92
CA HIS A 98 1.32 -1.00 9.45
C HIS A 98 2.04 -0.03 8.52
N LEU A 99 2.51 1.10 9.04
CA LEU A 99 3.11 2.20 8.28
C LEU A 99 4.62 2.27 8.56
N GLU A 100 5.42 2.32 7.50
CA GLU A 100 6.88 2.51 7.59
C GLU A 100 7.31 3.64 6.64
N GLY A 101 8.07 4.61 7.17
CA GLY A 101 8.59 5.73 6.40
C GLY A 101 10.10 5.63 6.20
N PHE A 102 10.57 5.82 4.97
CA PHE A 102 11.99 5.74 4.61
C PHE A 102 12.45 7.05 3.96
N GLY A 103 13.48 7.68 4.53
CA GLY A 103 14.09 8.90 3.97
C GLY A 103 15.23 8.58 2.99
N ARG A 104 15.53 9.53 2.10
CA ARG A 104 16.72 9.54 1.23
C ARG A 104 17.67 10.64 1.62
#